data_AF-A0A2N2VX85-F1
#
_entry.id   AF-A0A2N2VX85-F1
#
_cell.length_a   1.000
_cell.length_b   1.000
_cell.length_c   1.000
_cell.angle_alpha   90.00
_cell.angle_beta   90.00
_cell.angle_gamma   90.00
#
_symmetry.space_group_name_H-M   'P 1'
#
loop_
_entity.id
_entity.type
_entity.pdbx_description
1 polymer ?
#
loop_
_entity_poly.entity_id
_entity_poly.type
_entity_poly.pdbx_seq_one_letter_code
_entity_poly.pdbx_strand_id
1 'polypeptide(L)'
;MKKLITGLFVVLFSISLSAQKYFGTDVAEGHRSIVLMNPTENNLKTILYLIDNQIFSLPADYNLVGFYSSSQAYDFSRSAAFIKSSGRSNLFLQECADDPGTEIYRGNHCSDDFSAVFNGSEGVIFFGGPDIPPSLYGAQTNLQTVVTDPYRHIFELSFLFHLLGGSQNEAMTPLLDQNPEYRILGICLGMQSLNVATGGTLFQDIPTEIYRLNTAEEVLAM
;
A
#
# COMPACT_ATOMS: atom_id res chain seq x y z
N MET A 1 -54.15 -30.45 -21.55
CA MET A 1 -53.25 -29.52 -22.26
C MET A 1 -52.46 -28.75 -21.21
N LYS A 2 -51.13 -28.95 -21.19
CA LYS A 2 -50.19 -28.47 -20.17
C LYS A 2 -50.01 -26.95 -20.29
N LYS A 3 -50.21 -26.19 -19.21
CA LYS A 3 -49.86 -24.75 -19.16
C LYS A 3 -48.43 -24.62 -18.62
N LEU A 4 -47.57 -24.01 -19.43
CA LEU A 4 -46.19 -23.66 -19.16
C LEU A 4 -46.09 -22.79 -17.90
N ILE A 5 -45.27 -23.20 -16.94
CA ILE A 5 -44.78 -22.35 -15.87
C ILE A 5 -43.50 -21.70 -16.39
N THR A 6 -43.57 -20.40 -16.69
CA THR A 6 -42.41 -19.60 -17.08
C THR A 6 -41.59 -19.34 -15.81
N GLY A 7 -40.48 -20.06 -15.64
CA GLY A 7 -39.53 -19.84 -14.56
C GLY A 7 -38.76 -18.54 -14.81
N LEU A 8 -38.94 -17.56 -13.93
CA LEU A 8 -38.13 -16.35 -13.87
C LEU A 8 -36.74 -16.73 -13.36
N PHE A 9 -35.79 -16.96 -14.26
CA PHE A 9 -34.37 -17.09 -13.92
C PHE A 9 -33.86 -15.69 -13.55
N VAL A 10 -33.89 -15.35 -12.26
CA VAL A 10 -33.11 -14.24 -11.74
C VAL A 10 -31.66 -14.69 -11.77
N VAL A 11 -30.93 -14.26 -12.79
CA VAL A 11 -29.47 -14.32 -12.81
C VAL A 11 -29.00 -13.36 -11.72
N LEU A 12 -28.76 -13.89 -10.53
CA LEU A 12 -27.95 -13.24 -9.50
C LEU A 12 -26.53 -13.18 -10.06
N PHE A 13 -26.25 -12.12 -10.83
CA PHE A 13 -24.91 -11.79 -11.25
C PHE A 13 -24.07 -11.63 -9.99
N SER A 14 -22.94 -12.33 -9.96
CA SER A 14 -22.00 -12.44 -8.87
C SER A 14 -21.39 -11.06 -8.53
N ILE A 15 -22.06 -10.24 -7.72
CA ILE A 15 -21.56 -8.93 -7.27
C ILE A 15 -20.36 -9.08 -6.30
N SER A 16 -20.07 -10.28 -5.84
CA SER A 16 -19.08 -10.50 -4.77
C SER A 16 -17.61 -10.43 -5.19
N LEU A 17 -17.28 -10.43 -6.50
CA LEU A 17 -15.87 -10.30 -6.96
C LEU A 17 -15.48 -8.86 -7.34
N SER A 18 -16.41 -7.90 -7.35
CA SER A 18 -16.17 -6.57 -7.93
C SER A 18 -15.90 -5.46 -6.91
N ALA A 19 -15.77 -5.77 -5.62
CA ALA A 19 -15.69 -4.78 -4.54
C ALA A 19 -14.27 -4.22 -4.28
N GLN A 20 -13.24 -4.82 -4.88
CA GLN A 20 -11.83 -4.52 -4.60
C GLN A 20 -11.04 -4.09 -5.84
N LYS A 21 -11.74 -3.66 -6.90
CA LYS A 21 -11.14 -3.08 -8.11
C LYS A 21 -11.77 -1.73 -8.38
N TYR A 22 -11.08 -0.66 -7.99
CA TYR A 22 -11.56 0.71 -8.12
C TYR A 22 -11.07 1.35 -9.41
N PHE A 23 -9.76 1.31 -9.66
CA PHE A 23 -9.18 1.91 -10.85
C PHE A 23 -9.57 1.12 -12.12
N GLY A 24 -9.81 1.85 -13.21
CA GLY A 24 -10.31 1.28 -14.47
C GLY A 24 -11.81 0.96 -14.46
N THR A 25 -12.58 1.56 -13.55
CA THR A 25 -14.05 1.49 -13.52
C THR A 25 -14.68 2.86 -13.77
N ASP A 26 -15.92 2.89 -14.25
CA ASP A 26 -16.70 4.12 -14.44
C ASP A 26 -16.84 4.94 -13.14
N VAL A 27 -16.74 4.29 -11.97
CA VAL A 27 -16.81 4.94 -10.65
C VAL A 27 -15.53 5.74 -10.34
N ALA A 28 -14.41 5.39 -10.97
CA ALA A 28 -13.16 6.11 -10.81
C ALA A 28 -13.02 7.31 -11.77
N GLU A 29 -13.75 7.31 -12.89
CA GLU A 29 -13.61 8.34 -13.91
C GLU A 29 -14.03 9.73 -13.38
N GLY A 30 -13.18 10.74 -13.63
CA GLY A 30 -13.46 12.13 -13.27
C GLY A 30 -13.35 12.45 -11.78
N HIS A 31 -12.94 11.49 -10.94
CA HIS A 31 -12.76 11.71 -9.50
C HIS A 31 -11.27 11.82 -9.13
N ARG A 32 -10.98 12.78 -8.25
CA ARG A 32 -9.63 12.95 -7.69
C ARG A 32 -9.42 11.91 -6.61
N SER A 33 -8.26 11.25 -6.60
CA SER A 33 -8.01 10.14 -5.68
C SER A 33 -6.65 10.25 -5.00
N ILE A 34 -6.60 9.88 -3.72
CA ILE A 34 -5.34 9.58 -3.00
C ILE A 34 -5.33 8.11 -2.61
N VAL A 35 -4.17 7.49 -2.80
CA VAL A 35 -3.93 6.09 -2.51
C VAL A 35 -3.42 5.92 -1.08
N LEU A 36 -3.91 4.90 -0.40
CA LEU A 36 -3.55 4.54 0.96
C LEU A 36 -2.95 3.14 0.95
N MET A 37 -1.64 3.03 1.17
CA MET A 37 -0.96 1.73 1.19
C MET A 37 -1.27 0.96 2.47
N ASN A 38 -1.28 -0.37 2.39
CA ASN A 38 -1.60 -1.26 3.50
C ASN A 38 -2.88 -0.81 4.25
N PRO A 39 -4.05 -0.78 3.58
CA PRO A 39 -5.30 -0.20 4.06
C PRO A 39 -5.99 -1.10 5.08
N THR A 40 -5.30 -1.48 6.15
CA THR A 40 -5.88 -2.17 7.30
C THR A 40 -7.02 -1.33 7.89
N GLU A 41 -7.98 -1.97 8.55
CA GLU A 41 -9.07 -1.28 9.25
C GLU A 41 -8.54 -0.15 10.16
N ASN A 42 -7.40 -0.39 10.83
CA ASN A 42 -6.77 0.60 11.69
C ASN A 42 -6.17 1.78 10.91
N ASN A 43 -5.47 1.53 9.81
CA ASN A 43 -4.91 2.60 8.97
C ASN A 43 -6.02 3.46 8.34
N LEU A 44 -7.11 2.82 7.90
CA LEU A 44 -8.30 3.53 7.41
C LEU A 44 -8.92 4.40 8.49
N LYS A 45 -9.16 3.87 9.70
CA LYS A 45 -9.65 4.67 10.83
C LYS A 45 -8.72 5.83 11.18
N THR A 46 -7.40 5.59 11.13
CA THR A 46 -6.39 6.61 11.45
C THR A 46 -6.46 7.77 10.46
N ILE A 47 -6.43 7.52 9.15
CA ILE A 47 -6.46 8.62 8.18
C ILE A 47 -7.79 9.37 8.21
N LEU A 48 -8.92 8.66 8.41
CA LEU A 48 -10.22 9.29 8.57
C LEU A 48 -10.27 10.17 9.82
N TYR A 49 -9.72 9.70 10.94
CA TYR A 49 -9.59 10.50 12.16
C TYR A 49 -8.77 11.77 11.91
N LEU A 50 -7.63 11.67 11.20
CA LEU A 50 -6.79 12.82 10.87
C LEU A 50 -7.52 13.84 9.99
N ILE A 51 -8.31 13.38 9.02
CA ILE A 51 -9.13 14.23 8.14
C ILE A 51 -10.27 14.89 8.92
N ASP A 52 -11.04 14.11 9.67
CA ASP A 52 -12.22 14.58 10.41
C ASP A 52 -11.82 15.62 11.48
N ASN A 53 -10.61 15.52 12.03
CA ASN A 53 -10.07 16.45 13.02
C ASN A 53 -9.17 17.54 12.39
N GLN A 54 -9.17 17.70 11.07
CA GLN A 54 -8.42 18.73 10.33
C GLN A 54 -6.89 18.72 10.56
N ILE A 55 -6.34 17.59 11.01
CA ILE A 55 -4.90 17.38 11.16
C ILE A 55 -4.29 17.11 9.78
N PHE A 56 -5.02 16.37 8.94
CA PHE A 56 -4.68 16.16 7.53
C PHE A 56 -5.74 16.83 6.66
N SER A 57 -5.36 17.91 5.98
CA SER A 57 -6.28 18.67 5.12
C SER A 57 -6.43 17.99 3.77
N LEU A 58 -7.63 17.45 3.50
CA LEU A 58 -7.99 16.87 2.22
C LEU A 58 -9.31 17.48 1.73
N PRO A 59 -9.37 18.02 0.50
CA PRO A 59 -10.62 18.50 -0.07
C PRO A 59 -11.68 17.39 -0.15
N ALA A 60 -12.95 17.76 0.06
CA ALA A 60 -14.05 16.80 0.18
C ALA A 60 -14.40 16.03 -1.11
N ASP A 61 -13.91 16.51 -2.25
CA ASP A 61 -14.07 15.89 -3.58
C ASP A 61 -13.08 14.74 -3.83
N TYR A 62 -12.15 14.48 -2.91
CA TYR A 62 -11.23 13.36 -3.03
C TYR A 62 -11.85 12.03 -2.57
N ASN A 63 -11.57 11.02 -3.37
CA ASN A 63 -11.71 9.62 -3.00
C ASN A 63 -10.42 9.11 -2.34
N LEU A 64 -10.60 8.28 -1.32
CA LEU A 64 -9.54 7.54 -0.65
C LEU A 64 -9.58 6.10 -1.16
N VAL A 65 -8.47 5.61 -1.67
CA VAL A 65 -8.39 4.27 -2.27
C VAL A 65 -7.32 3.46 -1.55
N GLY A 66 -7.73 2.45 -0.80
CA GLY A 66 -6.79 1.52 -0.18
C GLY A 66 -6.17 0.59 -1.22
N PHE A 67 -4.84 0.52 -1.30
CA PHE A 67 -4.13 -0.35 -2.25
C PHE A 67 -3.28 -1.40 -1.54
N TYR A 68 -3.48 -2.67 -1.90
CA TYR A 68 -2.82 -3.82 -1.26
C TYR A 68 -2.64 -4.99 -2.21
N SER A 69 -1.83 -5.96 -1.80
CA SER A 69 -1.74 -7.28 -2.43
C SER A 69 -2.47 -8.34 -1.61
N SER A 70 -3.10 -9.28 -2.31
CA SER A 70 -3.72 -10.49 -1.74
C SER A 70 -2.74 -11.36 -0.93
N SER A 71 -1.42 -11.22 -1.16
CA SER A 71 -0.37 -12.01 -0.52
C SER A 71 0.06 -11.48 0.84
N GLN A 72 -0.35 -10.27 1.21
CA GLN A 72 -0.08 -9.72 2.54
C GLN A 72 -0.78 -10.53 3.64
N ALA A 73 -0.19 -10.58 4.82
CA ALA A 73 -0.71 -11.38 5.94
C ALA A 73 -1.96 -10.77 6.62
N TYR A 74 -2.38 -9.57 6.23
CA TYR A 74 -3.50 -8.84 6.82
C TYR A 74 -4.86 -9.29 6.25
N ASP A 75 -5.88 -9.32 7.12
CA ASP A 75 -7.27 -9.59 6.70
C ASP A 75 -7.96 -8.29 6.21
N PHE A 76 -7.85 -8.03 4.91
CA PHE A 76 -8.50 -6.88 4.28
C PHE A 76 -10.03 -7.03 4.12
N SER A 77 -10.61 -8.20 4.40
CA SER A 77 -12.08 -8.34 4.47
C SER A 77 -12.67 -7.47 5.59
N ARG A 78 -11.90 -7.25 6.67
CA ARG A 78 -12.26 -6.32 7.76
C ARG A 78 -12.28 -4.87 7.27
N SER A 79 -11.33 -4.50 6.42
CA SER A 79 -11.30 -3.18 5.78
C SER A 79 -12.54 -2.99 4.89
N ALA A 80 -12.87 -3.98 4.06
CA ALA A 80 -14.09 -3.94 3.24
C ALA A 80 -15.37 -3.82 4.09
N ALA A 81 -15.46 -4.57 5.20
CA ALA A 81 -16.59 -4.50 6.13
C ALA A 81 -16.67 -3.13 6.84
N PHE A 82 -15.52 -2.56 7.23
CA PHE A 82 -15.44 -1.22 7.78
C PHE A 82 -15.93 -0.17 6.79
N ILE A 83 -15.47 -0.22 5.53
CA ILE A 83 -15.92 0.72 4.48
C ILE A 83 -17.43 0.68 4.34
N LYS A 84 -18.01 -0.53 4.21
CA LYS A 84 -19.47 -0.72 4.09
C LYS A 84 -20.25 -0.18 5.29
N SER A 85 -19.72 -0.31 6.51
CA SER A 85 -20.39 0.16 7.73
C SER A 85 -20.11 1.63 8.08
N SER A 86 -19.07 2.23 7.49
CA SER A 86 -18.68 3.62 7.76
C SER A 86 -19.67 4.66 7.22
N GLY A 87 -20.49 4.29 6.23
CA GLY A 87 -21.39 5.21 5.53
C GLY A 87 -20.67 6.20 4.59
N ARG A 88 -19.35 6.07 4.39
CA ARG A 88 -18.57 6.93 3.50
C ARG A 88 -18.69 6.47 2.05
N SER A 89 -19.08 7.39 1.18
CA SER A 89 -19.20 7.15 -0.26
C SER A 89 -17.89 7.35 -1.03
N ASN A 90 -16.87 7.95 -0.40
CA ASN A 90 -15.60 8.32 -1.01
C ASN A 90 -14.43 7.43 -0.57
N LEU A 91 -14.71 6.19 -0.15
CA LEU A 91 -13.70 5.26 0.36
C LEU A 91 -13.82 3.92 -0.37
N PHE A 92 -12.72 3.50 -1.02
CA PHE A 92 -12.67 2.36 -1.92
C PHE A 92 -11.43 1.49 -1.68
N LEU A 93 -11.39 0.33 -2.34
CA LEU A 93 -10.24 -0.57 -2.34
C LEU A 93 -9.82 -0.92 -3.77
N GLN A 94 -8.51 -1.04 -3.95
CA GLN A 94 -7.85 -1.63 -5.11
C GLN A 94 -6.96 -2.78 -4.61
N GLU A 95 -7.13 -3.95 -5.19
CA GLU A 95 -6.30 -5.12 -4.95
C GLU A 95 -5.37 -5.34 -6.15
N CYS A 96 -4.11 -5.68 -5.89
CA CYS A 96 -3.29 -6.50 -6.79
C CYS A 96 -3.47 -7.97 -6.38
N ALA A 97 -3.99 -8.80 -7.28
CA ALA A 97 -4.27 -10.20 -6.97
C ALA A 97 -3.00 -11.07 -6.88
N ASP A 98 -1.86 -10.55 -7.33
CA ASP A 98 -0.56 -11.21 -7.38
C ASP A 98 0.45 -10.58 -6.40
N ASP A 99 1.68 -11.10 -6.41
CA ASP A 99 2.82 -10.62 -5.61
C ASP A 99 4.04 -10.36 -6.52
N PRO A 100 4.82 -9.30 -6.28
CA PRO A 100 6.07 -9.07 -7.01
C PRO A 100 7.12 -10.18 -6.82
N GLY A 101 7.05 -10.95 -5.73
CA GLY A 101 7.98 -12.02 -5.41
C GLY A 101 9.42 -11.52 -5.32
N THR A 102 10.30 -12.15 -6.10
CA THR A 102 11.71 -11.74 -6.20
C THR A 102 11.94 -10.60 -7.21
N GLU A 103 10.94 -10.25 -8.01
CA GLU A 103 11.04 -9.27 -9.10
C GLU A 103 10.64 -7.85 -8.65
N ILE A 104 11.20 -7.42 -7.52
CA ILE A 104 10.87 -6.13 -6.88
C ILE A 104 11.34 -4.95 -7.73
N TYR A 105 12.57 -5.02 -8.23
CA TYR A 105 13.26 -3.91 -8.91
C TYR A 105 13.17 -4.00 -10.44
N ARG A 106 12.03 -4.47 -10.96
CA ARG A 106 11.70 -4.51 -12.40
C ARG A 106 10.20 -4.74 -12.61
N GLY A 107 9.77 -4.75 -13.87
CA GLY A 107 8.40 -5.12 -14.23
C GLY A 107 8.04 -6.53 -13.75
N ASN A 108 6.84 -6.67 -13.17
CA ASN A 108 6.30 -7.87 -12.55
C ASN A 108 4.77 -7.92 -12.67
N HIS A 109 4.14 -8.91 -12.04
CA HIS A 109 2.70 -9.15 -12.16
C HIS A 109 1.81 -8.02 -11.63
N CYS A 110 2.29 -7.18 -10.70
CA CYS A 110 1.54 -6.01 -10.22
C CYS A 110 1.83 -4.73 -11.02
N SER A 111 2.72 -4.73 -12.02
CA SER A 111 3.10 -3.51 -12.74
C SER A 111 1.93 -2.81 -13.45
N ASP A 112 0.96 -3.58 -13.95
CA ASP A 112 -0.23 -3.03 -14.59
C ASP A 112 -1.14 -2.34 -13.56
N ASP A 113 -1.32 -2.96 -12.38
CA ASP A 113 -2.05 -2.34 -11.26
C ASP A 113 -1.33 -1.10 -10.75
N PHE A 114 0.00 -1.13 -10.62
CA PHE A 114 0.80 0.05 -10.25
C PHE A 114 0.60 1.21 -11.22
N SER A 115 0.60 0.91 -12.52
CA SER A 115 0.37 1.91 -13.56
C SER A 115 -1.06 2.45 -13.51
N ALA A 116 -2.06 1.60 -13.30
CA ALA A 116 -3.46 2.00 -13.16
C ALA A 116 -3.68 2.90 -11.93
N VAL A 117 -3.08 2.52 -10.79
CA VAL A 117 -3.12 3.29 -9.54
C VAL A 117 -2.46 4.65 -9.72
N PHE A 118 -1.26 4.70 -10.30
CA PHE A 118 -0.54 5.94 -10.57
C PHE A 118 -1.34 6.87 -11.50
N ASN A 119 -1.84 6.35 -12.63
CA ASN A 119 -2.59 7.14 -13.59
C ASN A 119 -3.96 7.61 -13.06
N GLY A 120 -4.56 6.85 -12.15
CA GLY A 120 -5.88 7.16 -11.58
C GLY A 120 -5.85 8.01 -10.31
N SER A 121 -4.68 8.40 -9.80
CA SER A 121 -4.56 9.14 -8.54
C SER A 121 -3.62 10.34 -8.64
N GLU A 122 -3.65 11.21 -7.63
CA GLU A 122 -2.78 12.39 -7.54
C GLU A 122 -1.67 12.23 -6.51
N GLY A 123 -1.72 11.14 -5.73
CA GLY A 123 -0.70 10.84 -4.73
C GLY A 123 -0.99 9.58 -3.93
N VAL A 124 -0.02 9.20 -3.12
CA VAL A 124 -0.01 7.98 -2.31
C VAL A 124 0.59 8.22 -0.93
N ILE A 125 0.04 7.55 0.08
CA ILE A 125 0.52 7.56 1.45
C ILE A 125 1.00 6.16 1.84
N PHE A 126 2.26 6.05 2.26
CA PHE A 126 2.88 4.87 2.85
C PHE A 126 2.92 5.02 4.38
N PHE A 127 2.22 4.14 5.09
CA PHE A 127 2.08 4.19 6.54
C PHE A 127 3.26 3.57 7.29
N GLY A 128 3.31 3.84 8.61
CA GLY A 128 4.21 3.17 9.54
C GLY A 128 4.02 1.65 9.61
N GLY A 129 4.93 0.97 10.28
CA GLY A 129 4.89 -0.49 10.36
C GLY A 129 6.14 -1.11 10.97
N PRO A 130 6.24 -2.45 10.88
CA PRO A 130 7.37 -3.24 11.36
C PRO A 130 8.64 -3.03 10.51
N ASP A 131 9.75 -3.63 10.92
CA ASP A 131 11.04 -3.49 10.23
C ASP A 131 11.03 -4.15 8.84
N ILE A 132 11.66 -3.49 7.87
CA ILE A 132 11.86 -4.03 6.52
C ILE A 132 12.79 -5.25 6.59
N PRO A 133 12.49 -6.38 5.91
CA PRO A 133 13.41 -7.51 5.83
C PRO A 133 14.80 -7.06 5.35
N PRO A 134 15.86 -7.24 6.16
CA PRO A 134 17.19 -6.71 5.84
C PRO A 134 17.80 -7.20 4.53
N SER A 135 17.38 -8.38 4.08
CA SER A 135 17.74 -8.93 2.77
C SER A 135 17.32 -8.03 1.60
N LEU A 136 16.28 -7.21 1.75
CA LEU A 136 15.78 -6.32 0.69
C LEU A 136 16.68 -5.10 0.45
N TYR A 137 17.58 -4.80 1.39
CA TYR A 137 18.65 -3.81 1.25
C TYR A 137 20.05 -4.41 1.48
N GLY A 138 20.19 -5.72 1.26
CA GLY A 138 21.50 -6.39 1.20
C GLY A 138 22.19 -6.64 2.54
N ALA A 139 21.44 -6.65 3.65
CA ALA A 139 21.98 -6.88 4.99
C ALA A 139 21.54 -8.23 5.60
N GLN A 140 22.33 -8.73 6.54
CA GLN A 140 21.94 -9.85 7.40
C GLN A 140 21.04 -9.34 8.54
N THR A 141 20.10 -10.18 8.97
CA THR A 141 19.13 -9.83 10.00
C THR A 141 19.77 -9.85 11.39
N ASN A 142 19.69 -8.72 12.10
CA ASN A 142 20.07 -8.61 13.50
C ASN A 142 19.03 -9.28 14.40
N LEU A 143 19.46 -9.72 15.59
CA LEU A 143 18.58 -10.41 16.55
C LEU A 143 17.43 -9.54 17.08
N GLN A 144 17.57 -8.21 17.00
CA GLN A 144 16.57 -7.26 17.47
C GLN A 144 15.57 -6.85 16.38
N THR A 145 15.80 -7.24 15.12
CA THR A 145 14.94 -6.87 14.00
C THR A 145 13.65 -7.67 14.00
N VAL A 146 12.52 -6.97 13.95
CA VAL A 146 11.19 -7.56 14.01
C VAL A 146 10.47 -7.37 12.67
N VAL A 147 10.53 -8.42 11.86
CA VAL A 147 9.81 -8.52 10.58
C VAL A 147 8.53 -9.32 10.81
N THR A 148 7.35 -8.77 10.46
CA THR A 148 6.07 -9.46 10.65
C THR A 148 5.35 -9.86 9.37
N ASP A 149 5.43 -9.06 8.30
CA ASP A 149 4.79 -9.35 7.01
C ASP A 149 5.75 -9.00 5.84
N PRO A 150 6.62 -9.95 5.42
CA PRO A 150 7.52 -9.74 4.30
C PRO A 150 6.82 -9.35 2.99
N TYR A 151 5.61 -9.87 2.73
CA TYR A 151 4.87 -9.60 1.49
C TYR A 151 4.42 -8.15 1.41
N ARG A 152 4.02 -7.54 2.54
CA ARG A 152 3.78 -6.09 2.60
C ARG A 152 5.00 -5.31 2.12
N HIS A 153 6.20 -5.64 2.61
CA HIS A 153 7.42 -4.93 2.26
C HIS A 153 7.80 -5.14 0.79
N ILE A 154 7.70 -6.38 0.28
CA ILE A 154 7.95 -6.69 -1.13
C ILE A 154 7.01 -5.89 -2.04
N PHE A 155 5.72 -5.87 -1.72
CA PHE A 155 4.71 -5.13 -2.47
C PHE A 155 4.95 -3.62 -2.44
N GLU A 156 5.11 -3.03 -1.25
CA GLU A 156 5.32 -1.58 -1.09
C GLU A 156 6.64 -1.12 -1.73
N LEU A 157 7.74 -1.88 -1.57
CA LEU A 157 9.02 -1.56 -2.19
C LEU A 157 8.97 -1.66 -3.71
N SER A 158 8.27 -2.67 -4.25
CA SER A 158 8.09 -2.82 -5.68
C SER A 158 7.31 -1.64 -6.26
N PHE A 159 6.21 -1.24 -5.61
CA PHE A 159 5.45 -0.07 -6.07
C PHE A 159 6.27 1.23 -5.98
N LEU A 160 7.00 1.44 -4.88
CA LEU A 160 7.89 2.59 -4.72
C LEU A 160 9.00 2.61 -5.77
N PHE A 161 9.58 1.46 -6.10
CA PHE A 161 10.59 1.37 -7.15
C PHE A 161 9.97 1.69 -8.53
N HIS A 162 8.76 1.24 -8.83
CA HIS A 162 8.07 1.65 -10.06
C HIS A 162 7.82 3.16 -10.09
N LEU A 163 7.44 3.75 -8.95
CA LEU A 163 7.20 5.18 -8.84
C LEU A 163 8.48 6.00 -9.02
N LEU A 164 9.59 5.62 -8.37
CA LEU A 164 10.76 6.46 -8.18
C LEU A 164 12.02 6.00 -8.94
N GLY A 165 12.07 4.74 -9.36
CA GLY A 165 13.28 4.09 -9.83
C GLY A 165 14.24 3.80 -8.67
N GLY A 166 15.46 3.42 -9.01
CA GLY A 166 16.50 3.12 -8.01
C GLY A 166 17.76 2.56 -8.64
N SER A 167 18.88 2.63 -7.89
CA SER A 167 20.17 2.13 -8.37
C SER A 167 20.21 0.61 -8.56
N GLN A 168 19.22 -0.11 -8.05
CA GLN A 168 19.08 -1.55 -8.23
C GLN A 168 18.81 -1.93 -9.70
N ASN A 169 18.21 -1.03 -10.49
CA ASN A 169 17.98 -1.23 -11.92
C ASN A 169 17.70 0.12 -12.62
N GLU A 170 18.77 0.77 -13.08
CA GLU A 170 18.74 2.07 -13.75
C GLU A 170 18.13 2.03 -15.16
N ALA A 171 17.89 0.84 -15.73
CA ALA A 171 17.28 0.70 -17.04
C ALA A 171 15.76 0.94 -17.05
N MET A 172 15.13 0.94 -15.87
CA MET A 172 13.69 1.18 -15.76
C MET A 172 13.40 2.68 -15.66
N THR A 173 12.51 3.17 -16.50
CA THR A 173 11.99 4.55 -16.39
C THR A 173 10.92 4.61 -15.30
N PRO A 174 11.08 5.47 -14.29
CA PRO A 174 10.10 5.60 -13.20
C PRO A 174 8.79 6.24 -13.67
N LEU A 175 7.69 5.89 -13.00
CA LEU A 175 6.38 6.46 -13.30
C LEU A 175 6.33 7.96 -13.04
N LEU A 176 7.05 8.47 -12.02
CA LEU A 176 7.05 9.90 -11.71
C LEU A 176 7.57 10.78 -12.86
N ASP A 177 8.37 10.25 -13.79
CA ASP A 177 8.79 11.01 -14.98
C ASP A 177 7.60 11.41 -15.86
N GLN A 178 6.50 10.65 -15.81
CA GLN A 178 5.27 10.91 -16.54
C GLN A 178 4.40 11.99 -15.87
N ASN A 179 4.47 12.12 -14.55
CA ASN A 179 3.74 13.12 -13.77
C ASN A 179 4.55 13.55 -12.53
N PRO A 180 5.42 14.57 -12.66
CA PRO A 180 6.23 15.07 -11.55
C PRO A 180 5.43 15.72 -10.41
N GLU A 181 4.15 16.03 -10.64
CA GLU A 181 3.26 16.60 -9.62
C GLU A 181 2.64 15.54 -8.71
N TYR A 182 2.79 14.24 -9.03
CA TYR A 182 2.31 13.14 -8.21
C TYR A 182 3.01 13.16 -6.84
N ARG A 183 2.23 13.16 -5.76
CA ARG A 183 2.77 13.33 -4.40
C ARG A 183 2.91 12.01 -3.67
N ILE A 184 4.10 11.74 -3.13
CA ILE A 184 4.36 10.56 -2.30
C ILE A 184 4.66 11.00 -0.88
N LEU A 185 3.94 10.45 0.09
CA LEU A 185 4.17 10.68 1.52
C LEU A 185 4.53 9.38 2.21
N GLY A 186 5.76 9.29 2.73
CA GLY A 186 6.21 8.17 3.57
C GLY A 186 6.27 8.55 5.04
N ILE A 187 5.58 7.78 5.91
CA ILE A 187 5.53 8.04 7.36
C ILE A 187 6.21 6.89 8.10
N CYS A 188 7.22 7.21 8.93
CA CYS A 188 7.97 6.21 9.71
C CYS A 188 8.55 5.11 8.80
N LEU A 189 8.01 3.89 8.83
CA LEU A 189 8.36 2.84 7.86
C LEU A 189 8.24 3.35 6.41
N GLY A 190 7.22 4.13 6.06
CA GLY A 190 7.06 4.63 4.69
C GLY A 190 8.25 5.44 4.17
N MET A 191 8.89 6.27 5.02
CA MET A 191 10.11 6.99 4.61
C MET A 191 11.34 6.07 4.52
N GLN A 192 11.38 5.01 5.32
CA GLN A 192 12.43 4.00 5.23
C GLN A 192 12.28 3.17 3.94
N SER A 193 11.04 2.81 3.58
CA SER A 193 10.72 2.13 2.33
C SER A 193 11.09 2.98 1.12
N LEU A 194 10.87 4.31 1.16
CA LEU A 194 11.32 5.23 0.10
C LEU A 194 12.84 5.14 -0.13
N ASN A 195 13.62 5.17 0.96
CA ASN A 195 15.06 5.03 0.91
C ASN A 195 15.50 3.66 0.37
N VAL A 196 14.92 2.57 0.88
CA VAL A 196 15.28 1.22 0.44
C VAL A 196 14.90 0.97 -1.02
N ALA A 197 13.70 1.40 -1.45
CA ALA A 197 13.23 1.20 -2.82
C ALA A 197 14.15 1.88 -3.86
N THR A 198 14.81 2.96 -3.49
CA THR A 198 15.73 3.72 -4.35
C THR A 198 17.21 3.31 -4.22
N GLY A 199 17.51 2.31 -3.39
CA GLY A 199 18.85 1.69 -3.27
C GLY A 199 19.60 1.98 -1.98
N GLY A 200 18.96 2.68 -1.04
CA GLY A 200 19.52 2.97 0.28
C GLY A 200 19.49 1.77 1.24
N THR A 201 20.16 1.93 2.38
CA THR A 201 20.23 0.95 3.47
C THR A 201 19.69 1.55 4.78
N LEU A 202 19.54 0.72 5.81
CA LEU A 202 19.05 1.12 7.13
C LEU A 202 19.95 0.59 8.24
N PHE A 203 20.04 1.34 9.34
CA PHE A 203 20.39 0.79 10.65
C PHE A 203 19.18 0.02 11.19
N GLN A 204 19.38 -1.21 11.64
CA GLN A 204 18.33 -2.08 12.17
C GLN A 204 18.00 -1.76 13.63
N ASP A 205 19.00 -1.31 14.40
CA ASP A 205 18.80 -0.88 15.78
C ASP A 205 19.75 0.28 16.14
N ILE A 206 19.17 1.40 16.59
CA ILE A 206 19.93 2.62 16.86
C ILE A 206 20.90 2.44 18.05
N PRO A 207 20.48 1.94 19.23
CA PRO A 207 21.38 1.69 20.37
C PRO A 207 22.62 0.86 20.01
N THR A 208 22.43 -0.31 19.39
CA THR A 208 23.53 -1.26 19.14
C THR A 208 24.41 -0.85 17.96
N GLU A 209 23.85 -0.27 16.89
CA GLU A 209 24.62 0.03 15.69
C GLU A 209 25.29 1.41 15.72
N ILE A 210 24.61 2.42 16.28
CA ILE A 210 25.13 3.79 16.33
C ILE A 210 25.91 4.03 17.61
N TYR A 211 25.31 3.71 18.77
CA TYR A 211 25.89 4.02 20.08
C TYR A 211 26.71 2.87 20.69
N ARG A 212 26.67 1.67 20.08
CA ARG A 212 27.35 0.46 20.56
C ARG A 212 26.89 0.02 21.95
N LEU A 213 25.64 0.32 22.30
CA LEU A 213 24.99 -0.04 23.56
C LEU A 213 24.18 -1.31 23.37
N ASN A 214 24.42 -2.32 24.19
CA ASN A 214 23.85 -3.65 24.07
C ASN A 214 22.96 -4.03 25.26
N THR A 215 22.90 -3.19 26.29
CA THR A 215 22.08 -3.42 27.49
C THR A 215 21.19 -2.23 27.81
N ALA A 216 20.12 -2.47 28.57
CA ALA A 216 19.22 -1.41 29.00
C ALA A 216 19.93 -0.41 29.93
N GLU A 217 20.81 -0.91 30.81
CA GLU A 217 21.60 -0.09 31.73
C GLU A 217 22.53 0.87 30.98
N GLU A 218 23.17 0.40 29.91
CA GLU A 218 24.00 1.23 29.03
C GLU A 218 23.19 2.34 28.36
N VAL A 219 21.99 2.04 27.87
CA VAL A 219 21.08 3.03 27.26
C VAL A 219 20.60 4.07 28.28
N LEU A 220 20.28 3.63 29.50
CA LEU A 220 19.78 4.52 30.56
C LEU A 220 20.87 5.41 31.18
N ALA A 221 22.15 5.06 31.01
CA ALA A 221 23.28 5.81 31.54
C ALA A 221 23.79 6.94 30.62
N MET A 222 23.23 7.06 29.41
CA MET A 222 23.56 8.07 28.41
C MET A 222 22.89 9.42 28.70
#